data_AF-A0A625GEL1-F1
#
_entry.id   AF-A0A625GEL1-F1
#
_cell.length_a   1.000
_cell.length_b   1.000
_cell.length_c   1.000
_cell.angle_alpha   90.00
_cell.angle_beta   90.00
_cell.angle_gamma   90.00
#
_symmetry.space_group_name_H-M   'P 1'
#
loop_
_entity.id
_entity.type
_entity.pdbx_description
1 polymer ?
#
loop_
_entity_poly.entity_id
_entity_poly.type
_entity_poly.pdbx_seq_one_letter_code
_entity_poly.pdbx_strand_id
1 'polypeptide(L)'
;IQQRTADYDAQPETLTEAERQTEFMQMGVDINAWLVSRSLCESKKEEEARALYESVRLEWSYEALGRGADMVLSLSGMRLPASQEDDSGSEKDTTTPEKS
;
A
#
# COMPACT_ATOMS: atom_id res chain seq x y z
N ILE A 1 -3.11 4.15 11.83
CA ILE A 1 -3.44 3.57 10.52
C ILE A 1 -4.81 2.90 10.51
N GLN A 2 -5.10 1.89 11.34
CA GLN A 2 -6.43 1.28 11.40
C GLN A 2 -7.57 2.29 11.57
N GLN A 3 -7.39 3.31 12.42
CA GLN A 3 -8.36 4.40 12.55
C GLN A 3 -8.55 5.19 11.24
N ARG A 4 -7.49 5.49 10.49
CA ARG A 4 -7.58 6.24 9.22
C ARG A 4 -8.35 5.47 8.17
N THR A 5 -8.15 4.15 8.10
CA THR A 5 -8.93 3.27 7.22
C THR A 5 -10.40 3.24 7.65
N ALA A 6 -10.68 3.10 8.94
CA ALA A 6 -12.05 3.15 9.45
C ALA A 6 -12.73 4.51 9.20
N ASP A 7 -11.98 5.62 9.30
CA ASP A 7 -12.49 6.96 9.00
C ASP A 7 -12.86 7.10 7.52
N TYR A 8 -12.06 6.51 6.62
CA TYR A 8 -12.35 6.46 5.19
C TYR A 8 -13.58 5.59 4.89
N ASP A 9 -13.67 4.40 5.49
CA ASP A 9 -14.80 3.48 5.30
C ASP A 9 -16.12 4.04 5.86
N ALA A 10 -16.05 4.90 6.88
CA ALA A 10 -17.20 5.56 7.48
C ALA A 10 -17.65 6.84 6.73
N GLN A 11 -17.01 7.18 5.60
CA GLN A 11 -17.36 8.38 4.86
C GLN A 11 -18.79 8.32 4.32
N PRO A 12 -19.52 9.45 4.35
CA PRO A 12 -20.90 9.48 3.88
C PRO A 12 -20.96 9.30 2.36
N GLU A 13 -21.94 8.54 1.88
CA GLU A 13 -22.16 8.31 0.45
C GLU A 13 -22.46 9.62 -0.33
N THR A 14 -22.83 10.67 0.39
CA THR A 14 -23.13 12.01 -0.15
C THR A 14 -21.90 12.75 -0.67
N LEU A 15 -20.68 12.30 -0.37
CA LEU A 15 -19.48 12.89 -0.96
C LEU A 15 -19.51 12.78 -2.48
N THR A 16 -18.91 13.75 -3.15
CA THR A 16 -18.62 13.66 -4.57
C THR A 16 -17.50 12.64 -4.82
N GLU A 17 -17.40 12.16 -6.05
CA GLU A 17 -16.31 11.27 -6.44
C GLU A 17 -14.93 11.93 -6.28
N ALA A 18 -14.82 13.22 -6.58
CA ALA A 18 -13.58 13.98 -6.42
C ALA A 18 -13.14 14.07 -4.94
N GLU A 19 -14.08 14.27 -4.02
CA GLU A 19 -13.80 14.27 -2.58
C GLU A 19 -13.35 12.89 -2.10
N ARG A 20 -14.07 11.83 -2.50
CA ARG A 20 -13.66 10.44 -2.18
C ARG A 20 -12.27 10.11 -2.71
N GLN A 21 -11.95 10.55 -3.92
CA GLN A 21 -10.63 10.33 -4.52
C GLN A 21 -9.54 11.09 -3.76
N THR A 22 -9.82 12.32 -3.33
CA THR A 22 -8.90 13.13 -2.52
C THR A 22 -8.61 12.45 -1.19
N GLU A 23 -9.65 11.97 -0.51
CA GLU A 23 -9.52 11.26 0.76
C GLU A 23 -8.78 9.93 0.62
N PHE A 24 -9.04 9.19 -0.46
CA PHE A 24 -8.32 7.96 -0.76
C PHE A 24 -6.82 8.21 -0.96
N MET A 25 -6.47 9.25 -1.72
CA MET A 25 -5.07 9.64 -1.92
C MET A 25 -4.42 10.04 -0.60
N GLN A 26 -5.12 10.83 0.23
CA GLN A 26 -4.61 11.25 1.54
C GLN A 26 -4.39 10.07 2.48
N MET A 27 -5.32 9.11 2.51
CA MET A 27 -5.16 7.86 3.26
C MET A 27 -3.94 7.08 2.77
N GLY A 28 -3.75 6.95 1.45
CA GLY A 28 -2.59 6.29 0.86
C GLY A 28 -1.26 6.95 1.27
N VAL A 29 -1.21 8.29 1.28
CA VAL A 29 -0.05 9.06 1.77
C VAL A 29 0.24 8.73 3.24
N ASP A 30 -0.77 8.80 4.11
CA ASP A 30 -0.58 8.54 5.54
C ASP A 30 -0.12 7.09 5.80
N ILE A 31 -0.69 6.10 5.11
CA ILE A 31 -0.30 4.69 5.24
C ILE A 31 1.14 4.48 4.78
N ASN A 32 1.49 4.95 3.59
CA ASN A 32 2.81 4.74 3.03
C ASN A 32 3.89 5.47 3.84
N ALA A 33 3.63 6.71 4.26
CA ALA A 33 4.54 7.45 5.11
C ALA A 33 4.75 6.76 6.46
N TRP A 34 3.68 6.21 7.06
CA TRP A 34 3.77 5.47 8.33
C TRP A 34 4.60 4.20 8.22
N LEU A 35 4.47 3.47 7.11
CA LEU A 35 5.22 2.25 6.86
C LEU A 35 6.70 2.56 6.62
N VAL A 36 6.99 3.50 5.73
CA VAL A 36 8.36 3.88 5.37
C VAL A 36 9.10 4.46 6.57
N SER A 37 8.47 5.36 7.34
CA SER A 37 9.13 5.99 8.48
C SER A 37 9.55 4.97 9.55
N ARG A 38 8.74 3.95 9.78
CA ARG A 38 9.06 2.85 10.72
C ARG A 38 10.15 1.94 10.19
N SER A 39 10.17 1.67 8.89
CA SER A 39 11.26 0.91 8.29
C SER A 39 12.60 1.65 8.33
N LEU A 40 12.59 2.98 8.31
CA LEU A 40 13.79 3.81 8.42
C LEU A 40 14.24 4.02 9.88
N CYS A 41 13.34 3.83 10.83
CA CYS A 41 13.63 4.06 12.24
C CYS A 41 14.46 2.88 12.80
N GLU A 42 15.76 3.10 13.00
CA GLU A 42 16.65 2.11 13.60
C GLU A 42 16.39 1.91 15.11
N SER A 43 15.84 2.94 15.77
CA SER A 43 15.49 2.86 17.18
C SER A 43 14.09 2.28 17.38
N LYS A 44 13.86 1.65 18.54
CA LYS A 44 12.53 1.18 18.95
C LYS A 44 11.70 2.27 19.63
N LYS A 45 12.13 3.54 19.56
CA LYS A 45 11.43 4.64 20.22
C LYS A 45 10.35 5.20 19.29
N GLU A 46 9.13 5.27 19.80
CA GLU A 46 7.99 5.74 19.02
C GLU A 46 8.08 7.23 18.69
N GLU A 47 8.74 8.05 19.54
CA GLU A 47 8.91 9.48 19.28
C GLU A 47 9.77 9.75 18.04
N GLU A 48 10.84 8.97 17.85
CA GLU A 48 11.74 9.10 16.70
C GLU A 48 11.04 8.62 15.41
N ALA A 49 10.31 7.49 15.49
CA ALA A 49 9.50 7.01 14.38
C ALA A 49 8.39 8.01 13.98
N ARG A 50 7.80 8.72 14.95
CA ARG A 50 6.80 9.76 14.73
C ARG A 50 7.41 11.01 14.09
N ALA A 51 8.60 11.43 14.50
CA ALA A 51 9.30 12.53 13.85
C ALA A 51 9.61 12.20 12.38
N LEU A 52 10.12 11.00 12.11
CA LEU A 52 10.34 10.50 10.75
C LEU A 52 9.05 10.44 9.94
N TYR A 53 7.93 10.02 10.55
CA TYR A 53 6.62 9.99 9.90
C TYR A 53 6.21 11.38 9.38
N GLU A 54 6.29 12.40 10.22
CA GLU A 54 5.91 13.77 9.81
C GLU A 54 6.83 14.30 8.71
N SER A 55 8.15 14.09 8.83
CA SER A 55 9.11 14.49 7.79
C SER A 55 8.84 13.79 6.47
N VAL A 56 8.72 12.47 6.47
CA VAL A 56 8.45 11.68 5.25
C VAL A 56 7.13 12.09 4.61
N ARG A 57 6.07 12.27 5.41
CA ARG A 57 4.75 12.66 4.91
C ARG A 57 4.74 14.04 4.24
N LEU A 58 5.50 15.00 4.78
CA LEU A 58 5.53 16.38 4.28
C LEU A 58 6.50 16.56 3.10
N GLU A 59 7.60 15.83 3.08
CA GLU A 59 8.70 16.06 2.13
C GLU A 59 8.67 15.13 0.92
N TRP A 60 8.09 13.92 1.06
CA TRP A 60 8.11 12.94 -0.02
C TRP A 60 6.89 13.06 -0.92
N SER A 61 7.12 12.92 -2.23
CA SER A 61 6.04 12.87 -3.21
C SER A 61 5.23 11.58 -3.08
N TYR A 62 3.99 11.60 -3.56
CA TYR A 62 3.12 10.42 -3.60
C TYR A 62 3.81 9.20 -4.23
N GLU A 63 4.49 9.39 -5.37
CA GLU A 63 5.22 8.30 -6.03
C GLU A 63 6.40 7.78 -5.20
N ALA A 64 7.14 8.66 -4.52
CA ALA A 64 8.27 8.26 -3.69
C ALA A 64 7.79 7.43 -2.48
N LEU A 65 6.66 7.83 -1.88
CA LEU A 65 5.99 7.08 -0.82
C LEU A 65 5.54 5.70 -1.31
N GLY A 66 4.93 5.62 -2.50
CA GLY A 66 4.54 4.33 -3.10
C GLY A 66 5.73 3.41 -3.31
N ARG A 67 6.78 3.88 -3.99
CA ARG A 67 8.01 3.09 -4.23
C ARG A 67 8.70 2.66 -2.93
N GLY A 68 8.71 3.55 -1.93
CA GLY A 68 9.25 3.24 -0.61
C GLY A 68 8.46 2.12 0.08
N ALA A 69 7.12 2.24 0.10
CA ALA A 69 6.24 1.23 0.68
C ALA A 69 6.42 -0.13 -0.03
N ASP A 70 6.46 -0.16 -1.35
CA ASP A 70 6.68 -1.39 -2.14
C ASP A 70 8.01 -2.07 -1.79
N MET A 71 9.07 -1.27 -1.57
CA MET A 71 10.37 -1.79 -1.13
C MET A 71 10.28 -2.41 0.25
N VAL A 72 9.64 -1.73 1.22
CA VAL A 72 9.46 -2.24 2.59
C VAL A 72 8.65 -3.54 2.59
N LEU A 73 7.57 -3.61 1.82
CA LEU A 73 6.74 -4.80 1.67
C LEU A 73 7.55 -5.96 1.04
N SER A 74 8.33 -5.67 0.00
CA SER A 74 9.17 -6.67 -0.67
C SER A 74 10.25 -7.25 0.26
N LEU A 75 10.94 -6.40 1.02
CA LEU A 75 11.99 -6.80 1.95
C LEU A 75 11.44 -7.55 3.18
N SER A 76 10.21 -7.25 3.59
CA SER A 76 9.54 -7.95 4.70
C SER A 76 8.91 -9.28 4.30
N GLY A 77 8.96 -9.66 3.02
CA GLY A 77 8.29 -10.86 2.50
C GLY A 77 6.78 -10.72 2.37
N MET A 78 6.21 -9.55 2.69
CA MET A 78 4.79 -9.22 2.53
C MET A 78 4.51 -8.74 1.11
N ARG A 79 4.81 -9.57 0.10
CA ARG A 79 4.50 -9.21 -1.28
C ARG A 79 3.00 -9.08 -1.44
N LEU A 80 2.57 -7.98 -2.06
CA LEU A 80 1.22 -7.90 -2.59
C LEU A 80 1.05 -9.08 -3.56
N PRO A 81 -0.08 -9.81 -3.50
CA PRO A 81 -0.39 -10.74 -4.58
C PRO A 81 -0.33 -9.94 -5.87
N ALA A 82 0.39 -10.45 -6.87
CA ALA A 82 0.40 -9.83 -8.18
C ALA A 82 -1.07 -9.59 -8.53
N SER A 83 -1.46 -8.32 -8.73
CA SER A 83 -2.74 -8.01 -9.33
C SER A 83 -2.80 -8.91 -10.56
N GLN A 84 -3.81 -9.77 -10.65
CA GLN A 84 -4.04 -10.56 -11.85
C GLN A 84 -4.23 -9.54 -12.98
N GLU A 85 -3.15 -9.17 -13.65
CA GLU A 85 -3.22 -8.75 -15.04
C GLU A 85 -3.93 -9.90 -15.74
N ASP A 86 -5.06 -9.60 -16.37
CA ASP A 86 -5.90 -10.55 -17.08
C ASP A 86 -5.03 -11.53 -17.89
N ASP A 87 -4.88 -12.75 -17.36
CA ASP A 87 -4.48 -13.90 -18.14
C ASP A 87 -5.68 -14.33 -18.99
N SER A 88 -6.03 -13.48 -19.96
CA SER A 88 -6.63 -13.92 -21.21
C SER A 88 -5.53 -14.48 -22.12
N GLY A 89 -4.73 -15.42 -21.58
CA GLY A 89 -3.86 -16.31 -22.32
C GLY A 89 -4.54 -17.66 -22.41
N SER A 90 -5.31 -17.86 -23.46
CA SER A 90 -5.96 -19.12 -23.76
C SER A 90 -4.93 -20.25 -23.91
N GLU A 91 -4.71 -21.05 -22.88
CA GLU A 91 -4.11 -22.38 -23.02
C GLU A 91 -5.08 -23.43 -22.47
N LYS A 92 -5.83 -23.93 -23.44
CA LYS A 92 -6.84 -24.96 -23.41
C LYS A 92 -6.27 -26.27 -22.81
N ASP A 93 -6.94 -26.75 -21.76
CA ASP A 93 -6.89 -28.15 -21.34
C ASP A 93 -6.92 -29.11 -22.54
N THR A 94 -5.88 -29.95 -22.66
CA THR A 94 -5.93 -31.20 -23.42
C THR A 94 -5.20 -32.33 -22.66
N THR A 95 -5.92 -32.90 -21.70
CA THR A 95 -6.15 -34.36 -21.51
C THR A 95 -5.09 -35.39 -22.00
N THR A 96 -4.41 -36.01 -21.02
CA THR A 96 -4.15 -37.48 -20.79
C THR A 96 -3.22 -38.30 -21.75
N PRO A 97 -2.76 -39.54 -21.40
CA PRO A 97 -1.88 -40.00 -20.30
C PRO A 97 -0.77 -41.03 -20.73
N GLU A 98 0.01 -41.52 -19.76
CA GLU A 98 0.79 -42.80 -19.66
C GLU A 98 2.06 -43.13 -20.51
N LYS A 99 3.15 -43.38 -19.75
CA LYS A 99 4.11 -44.51 -19.77
C LYS A 99 5.07 -44.76 -20.94
N SER A 100 6.37 -44.73 -20.60
CA SER A 100 7.35 -45.81 -20.84
C SER A 100 8.50 -45.70 -19.84
#